data_AF-X1KGW0-F1
#
_entry.id   AF-X1KGW0-F1
#
_cell.length_a   1.000
_cell.length_b   1.000
_cell.length_c   1.000
_cell.angle_alpha   90.00
_cell.angle_beta   90.00
_cell.angle_gamma   90.00
#
_symmetry.space_group_name_H-M   'P 1'
#
loop_
_entity.id
_entity.type
_entity.pdbx_description
1 polymer ?
#
loop_
_entity_poly.entity_id
_entity_poly.type
_entity_poly.pdbx_seq_one_letter_code
_entity_poly.pdbx_strand_id
1 'polypeptide(L)'
;MHLIVAITGSSGAVYGARLLEICHQLGIEVDLIVSKAAKIIAKLELEKSVEELQELATRSYSCEDLAAPSASGSYRTDGMVIAPCSMKTLGAIASGVTADLISRAADVTLKQNRPLVLVPRETPLNLI
;
A
#
# COMPACT_ATOMS: atom_id res chain seq x y z
N MET A 1 8.88 -2.00 15.18
CA MET A 1 8.30 -2.65 13.98
C MET A 1 8.12 -1.58 12.93
N HIS A 2 8.44 -1.87 11.68
CA HIS A 2 8.41 -0.95 10.55
C HIS A 2 7.77 -1.62 9.33
N LEU A 3 6.64 -1.09 8.88
CA LEU A 3 5.83 -1.66 7.82
C LEU A 3 5.74 -0.71 6.62
N ILE A 4 5.65 -1.30 5.43
CA ILE A 4 5.18 -0.58 4.25
C ILE A 4 3.67 -0.77 4.19
N VAL A 5 2.91 0.32 4.11
CA VAL A 5 1.46 0.26 3.91
C VAL A 5 1.13 0.92 2.58
N ALA A 6 0.47 0.18 1.69
CA ALA A 6 -0.01 0.70 0.43
C ALA A 6 -1.54 0.71 0.38
N ILE A 7 -2.11 1.81 -0.12
CA ILE A 7 -3.55 1.95 -0.36
C ILE A 7 -3.76 2.08 -1.86
N THR A 8 -4.55 1.18 -2.44
CA THR A 8 -4.77 1.13 -3.90
C THR A 8 -6.23 1.40 -4.28
N GLY A 9 -6.48 1.48 -5.59
CA GLY A 9 -7.74 1.96 -6.17
C GLY A 9 -8.86 0.93 -6.18
N SER A 10 -9.30 0.46 -5.02
CA SER A 10 -10.49 -0.37 -4.85
C SER A 10 -11.32 0.16 -3.68
N SER A 11 -12.63 -0.13 -3.65
CA SER A 11 -13.46 0.26 -2.50
C SER A 11 -12.95 -0.41 -1.22
N GLY A 12 -13.22 0.22 -0.07
CA GLY A 12 -12.74 -0.22 1.23
C GLY A 12 -11.55 0.60 1.71
N ALA A 13 -11.48 1.89 1.35
CA ALA A 13 -10.45 2.79 1.86
C ALA A 13 -10.42 2.82 3.40
N VAL A 14 -11.56 2.54 4.04
CA VAL A 14 -11.70 2.41 5.50
C VAL A 14 -10.71 1.41 6.10
N TYR A 15 -10.38 0.32 5.41
CA TYR A 15 -9.47 -0.70 5.94
C TYR A 15 -8.03 -0.18 6.01
N GLY A 16 -7.58 0.52 4.96
CA GLY A 16 -6.28 1.18 4.94
C GLY A 16 -6.19 2.29 5.98
N ALA A 17 -7.20 3.16 6.05
CA ALA A 17 -7.25 4.24 7.03
C ALA A 17 -7.22 3.70 8.47
N ARG A 18 -8.04 2.69 8.78
CA ARG A 18 -8.09 2.11 10.11
C ARG A 18 -6.79 1.38 10.49
N LEU A 19 -6.15 0.72 9.53
CA LEU A 19 -4.83 0.12 9.73
C LEU A 19 -3.80 1.19 10.13
N LEU A 20 -3.76 2.31 9.42
CA LEU A 20 -2.86 3.43 9.74
C LEU A 20 -3.11 3.99 11.14
N GLU A 21 -4.37 4.21 11.52
CA GLU A 21 -4.74 4.68 12.87
C GLU A 21 -4.22 3.73 13.96
N ILE A 22 -4.39 2.42 13.78
CA ILE A 22 -3.92 1.41 14.74
C ILE A 22 -2.38 1.37 14.77
N CYS A 23 -1.73 1.39 13.61
CA CYS A 23 -0.27 1.43 13.55
C CYS A 23 0.30 2.65 14.28
N HIS A 24 -0.30 3.82 14.07
CA HIS A 24 0.06 5.05 14.75
C HIS A 24 -0.10 4.94 16.28
N GLN A 25 -1.25 4.42 16.75
CA GLN A 25 -1.52 4.22 18.18
C GLN A 25 -0.54 3.25 18.85
N LEU A 26 -0.05 2.25 18.11
CA LEU A 26 0.91 1.27 18.59
C LEU A 26 2.37 1.71 18.43
N GLY A 27 2.63 2.90 17.88
CA GLY A 27 4.00 3.40 17.63
C GLY A 27 4.75 2.60 16.57
N ILE A 28 4.05 2.00 15.62
CA ILE A 28 4.64 1.25 14.49
C ILE A 28 5.05 2.26 13.42
N GLU A 29 6.30 2.19 12.95
CA GLU A 29 6.73 3.03 11.82
C GLU A 29 6.06 2.58 10.54
N VAL A 30 5.51 3.54 9.78
CA VAL A 30 4.82 3.26 8.52
C VAL A 30 5.38 4.10 7.39
N ASP A 31 5.78 3.42 6.31
CA ASP A 31 6.01 4.02 5.01
C ASP A 31 4.75 3.85 4.15
N LEU A 32 4.03 4.95 3.96
CA LEU A 32 2.77 4.98 3.24
C LEU A 32 2.98 5.25 1.74
N ILE A 33 2.33 4.45 0.90
CA ILE A 33 2.25 4.68 -0.54
C ILE A 33 0.77 4.67 -0.96
N VAL A 34 0.29 5.76 -1.56
CA VAL A 34 -1.13 5.89 -1.97
C VAL A 34 -1.23 6.04 -3.47
N SER A 35 -1.98 5.16 -4.13
CA SER A 35 -2.21 5.24 -5.57
C SER A 35 -3.10 6.43 -5.95
N LYS A 36 -2.94 6.95 -7.16
CA LYS A 36 -3.79 8.03 -7.69
C LYS A 36 -5.28 7.70 -7.58
N ALA A 37 -5.65 6.46 -7.88
CA ALA A 37 -7.03 5.99 -7.76
C ALA A 37 -7.49 5.89 -6.30
N ALA A 38 -6.61 5.47 -5.37
CA ALA A 38 -6.92 5.42 -3.95
C ALA A 38 -7.21 6.81 -3.37
N LYS A 39 -6.52 7.86 -3.82
CA LYS A 39 -6.79 9.24 -3.40
C LYS A 39 -8.23 9.67 -3.72
N ILE A 40 -8.73 9.29 -4.91
CA ILE A 40 -10.10 9.59 -5.34
C ILE A 40 -11.10 8.80 -4.49
N ILE A 41 -10.85 7.50 -4.27
CA ILE A 41 -11.75 6.63 -3.50
C ILE A 41 -11.81 7.04 -2.03
N ALA A 42 -10.68 7.37 -1.40
CA ALA A 42 -10.64 7.81 -0.01
C ALA A 42 -11.51 9.06 0.20
N LYS A 43 -11.42 10.04 -0.72
CA LYS A 43 -12.28 11.23 -0.69
C LYS A 43 -13.76 10.90 -0.86
N LEU A 44 -14.10 9.94 -1.72
CA LEU A 44 -15.49 9.53 -1.96
C LEU A 44 -16.10 8.71 -0.83
N GLU A 45 -15.32 7.83 -0.19
CA GLU A 45 -15.83 6.87 0.80
C GLU A 45 -15.73 7.37 2.24
N LEU A 46 -14.71 8.16 2.55
CA LEU A 46 -14.39 8.54 3.94
C LEU A 46 -14.53 10.03 4.19
N GLU A 47 -14.74 10.83 3.15
CA GLU A 47 -14.61 12.30 3.17
C GLU A 47 -13.25 12.79 3.70
N LYS A 48 -12.28 11.88 3.89
CA LYS A 48 -10.93 12.18 4.35
C LYS A 48 -10.07 12.66 3.20
N SER A 49 -9.24 13.67 3.48
CA SER A 49 -8.19 14.10 2.59
C SER A 49 -7.02 13.09 2.57
N VAL A 50 -6.18 13.16 1.54
CA VAL A 50 -4.99 12.28 1.47
C VAL A 50 -3.98 12.69 2.52
N GLU A 51 -3.94 13.99 2.81
CA GLU A 51 -3.11 14.66 3.78
C GLU A 51 -3.36 14.08 5.19
N GLU A 52 -4.62 13.88 5.57
CA GLU A 52 -4.98 13.21 6.83
C GLU A 52 -4.43 11.77 6.93
N LEU A 53 -4.42 11.02 5.82
CA LEU A 53 -3.83 9.69 5.81
C LEU A 53 -2.30 9.74 5.93
N GLN A 54 -1.68 10.77 5.35
CA GLN A 54 -0.24 10.97 5.43
C GLN A 54 0.21 11.36 6.83
N GLU A 55 -0.58 12.14 7.58
CA GLU A 55 -0.30 12.51 8.96
C GLU A 55 -0.25 11.31 9.93
N LEU A 56 -0.97 10.23 9.60
CA LEU A 56 -0.95 8.99 10.38
C LEU A 56 0.31 8.15 10.13
N ALA A 57 1.01 8.38 9.02
CA ALA A 57 2.20 7.63 8.62
C ALA A 57 3.49 8.34 9.04
N THR A 58 4.57 7.58 9.21
CA THR A 58 5.89 8.16 9.50
C THR A 58 6.49 8.83 8.27
N ARG A 59 6.30 8.21 7.09
CA ARG A 59 6.78 8.71 5.80
C ARG A 59 5.73 8.43 4.75
N SER A 60 5.59 9.30 3.75
CA SER A 60 4.72 9.08 2.60
C SER A 60 5.48 9.30 1.29
N TYR A 61 5.29 8.39 0.35
CA TYR A 61 5.91 8.42 -0.97
C TYR A 61 4.85 8.47 -2.08
N SER A 62 5.21 9.11 -3.21
CA SER A 62 4.39 9.03 -4.41
C SER A 62 4.54 7.67 -5.08
N CYS A 63 3.51 7.21 -5.80
CA CYS A 63 3.61 5.96 -6.56
C CYS A 63 4.65 6.02 -7.68
N GLU A 64 4.97 7.20 -8.18
CA GLU A 64 5.96 7.43 -9.22
C GLU A 64 7.39 7.56 -8.66
N ASP A 65 7.55 7.63 -7.34
CA ASP A 65 8.85 7.84 -6.70
C ASP A 65 9.63 6.52 -6.57
N LEU A 66 10.22 6.07 -7.67
CA LEU A 66 11.07 4.87 -7.69
C LEU A 66 12.41 5.04 -6.95
N ALA A 67 12.74 6.26 -6.53
CA ALA A 67 13.92 6.53 -5.70
C ALA A 67 13.63 6.35 -4.20
N ALA A 68 12.36 6.11 -3.82
CA ALA A 68 11.98 5.85 -2.45
C ALA A 68 12.73 4.63 -1.87
N PRO A 69 13.09 4.63 -0.58
CA PRO A 69 13.84 3.53 0.04
C PRO A 69 13.17 2.16 -0.12
N SER A 70 11.84 2.11 -0.12
CA SER A 70 11.03 0.89 -0.32
C SER A 70 11.22 0.21 -1.68
N ALA A 71 11.79 0.90 -2.68
CA ALA A 71 12.17 0.32 -3.98
C ALA A 71 13.47 -0.50 -3.93
N SER A 72 14.21 -0.44 -2.81
CA SER A 72 15.48 -1.15 -2.61
C SER A 72 15.36 -2.28 -1.58
N GLY A 73 15.98 -3.42 -1.89
CA GLY A 73 16.04 -4.55 -0.94
C GLY A 73 16.99 -4.33 0.24
N SER A 74 17.93 -3.39 0.12
CA SER A 74 18.83 -3.02 1.24
C SER A 74 18.09 -2.28 2.34
N TYR A 75 16.96 -1.64 2.02
CA TYR A 75 16.11 -0.99 2.99
C TYR A 75 15.32 -2.05 3.77
N ARG A 76 15.52 -2.08 5.09
CA ARG A 76 14.97 -3.12 5.97
C ARG A 76 13.62 -2.69 6.50
N THR A 77 12.61 -3.50 6.23
CA THR A 77 11.24 -3.40 6.73
C THR A 77 10.81 -4.78 7.22
N ASP A 78 9.84 -4.83 8.13
CA ASP A 78 9.32 -6.09 8.67
C ASP A 78 8.32 -6.77 7.72
N GLY A 79 7.77 -6.02 6.77
CA GLY A 79 6.83 -6.53 5.78
C GLY A 79 6.09 -5.42 5.05
N MET A 80 5.12 -5.82 4.23
CA MET A 80 4.26 -4.92 3.48
C MET A 80 2.80 -5.36 3.55
N VAL A 81 1.89 -4.39 3.69
CA VAL A 81 0.44 -4.60 3.65
C VAL A 81 -0.16 -3.71 2.56
N ILE A 82 -1.02 -4.28 1.70
CA ILE A 82 -1.78 -3.54 0.70
C ILE A 82 -3.27 -3.60 1.05
N ALA A 83 -3.83 -2.50 1.55
CA ALA A 83 -5.19 -2.43 2.08
C ALA A 83 -5.91 -1.11 1.67
N PRO A 84 -6.94 -1.16 0.81
CA PRO A 84 -7.35 -2.31 0.01
C PRO A 84 -6.41 -2.53 -1.20
N CYS A 85 -6.43 -3.73 -1.77
CA CYS A 85 -5.68 -4.15 -2.94
C CYS A 85 -6.61 -4.28 -4.16
N SER A 86 -6.36 -3.47 -5.20
CA SER A 86 -7.07 -3.54 -6.47
C SER A 86 -6.58 -4.73 -7.31
N MET A 87 -7.47 -5.32 -8.11
CA MET A 87 -7.09 -6.43 -9.00
C MET A 87 -5.99 -6.04 -10.00
N LYS A 88 -5.92 -4.76 -10.40
CA LYS A 88 -4.80 -4.23 -11.22
C LYS A 88 -3.46 -4.38 -10.50
N THR A 89 -3.39 -3.95 -9.23
CA THR A 89 -2.16 -4.06 -8.43
C THR A 89 -1.81 -5.52 -8.16
N LEU A 90 -2.81 -6.34 -7.83
CA LEU A 90 -2.63 -7.78 -7.62
C LEU A 90 -2.05 -8.46 -8.86
N GLY A 91 -2.60 -8.21 -10.05
CA GLY A 91 -2.11 -8.76 -11.31
C GLY A 91 -0.69 -8.30 -11.64
N ALA A 92 -0.36 -7.03 -11.37
CA ALA A 92 1.01 -6.51 -11.55
C ALA A 92 2.01 -7.24 -10.64
N ILE A 93 1.66 -7.46 -9.37
CA ILE A 93 2.51 -8.21 -8.42
C ILE A 93 2.67 -9.67 -8.86
N ALA A 94 1.56 -10.35 -9.18
CA ALA A 94 1.56 -11.75 -9.57
C ALA A 94 2.37 -12.02 -10.86
N SER A 95 2.38 -11.07 -11.80
CA SER A 95 3.16 -11.15 -13.04
C SER A 95 4.62 -10.69 -12.88
N GLY A 96 5.00 -10.13 -11.73
CA GLY A 96 6.32 -9.53 -11.54
C GLY A 96 6.53 -8.22 -12.31
N VAL A 97 5.45 -7.61 -12.83
CA VAL A 97 5.53 -6.33 -13.53
C VAL A 97 5.57 -5.19 -12.52
N THR A 98 6.73 -4.56 -12.39
CA THR A 98 6.94 -3.41 -11.50
C THR A 98 6.63 -2.10 -12.25
N ALA A 99 5.34 -1.77 -12.34
CA ALA A 99 4.85 -0.58 -13.06
C ALA A 99 4.91 0.72 -12.23
N ASP A 100 4.99 0.61 -10.90
CA ASP A 100 5.01 1.73 -9.96
C ASP A 100 5.73 1.33 -8.66
N LEU A 101 5.86 2.28 -7.72
CA LEU A 101 6.51 2.04 -6.43
C LEU A 101 5.77 0.97 -5.61
N ILE A 102 4.44 0.84 -5.70
CA ILE A 102 3.69 -0.16 -4.95
C ILE A 102 4.05 -1.56 -5.42
N SER A 103 3.93 -1.83 -6.72
CA SER A 103 4.30 -3.11 -7.33
C SER A 103 5.78 -3.42 -7.15
N ARG A 104 6.66 -2.40 -7.23
CA ARG A 104 8.09 -2.56 -6.95
C ARG A 104 8.39 -2.89 -5.50
N ALA A 105 7.77 -2.21 -4.53
CA ALA A 105 7.96 -2.47 -3.11
C ALA A 105 7.46 -3.88 -2.74
N ALA A 106 6.36 -4.33 -3.37
CA ALA A 106 5.85 -5.69 -3.20
C ALA A 106 6.81 -6.74 -3.77
N ASP A 107 7.34 -6.53 -4.98
CA ASP A 107 8.40 -7.36 -5.58
C ASP A 107 9.64 -7.44 -4.67
N VAL A 108 10.08 -6.29 -4.14
CA VAL A 108 11.20 -6.23 -3.17
C VAL A 108 10.87 -6.97 -1.87
N THR A 109 9.64 -6.88 -1.38
CA THR A 109 9.19 -7.58 -0.17
C THR A 109 9.28 -9.09 -0.39
N LEU A 110 8.75 -9.58 -1.51
CA LEU A 110 8.77 -10.99 -1.88
C LEU A 110 10.20 -11.51 -2.11
N LYS A 111 11.03 -10.79 -2.89
CA LYS A 111 12.42 -11.23 -3.16
C LYS A 111 13.29 -11.30 -1.90
N GLN A 112 12.93 -10.56 -0.86
CA GLN A 112 13.62 -10.55 0.43
C GLN A 112 13.00 -11.54 1.44
N ASN A 113 12.07 -12.39 1.01
CA ASN A 113 11.32 -13.34 1.85
C ASN A 113 10.64 -12.66 3.05
N ARG A 114 10.15 -11.43 2.86
CA ARG A 114 9.40 -10.71 3.88
C ARG A 114 7.90 -10.97 3.71
N PRO A 115 7.10 -10.93 4.78
CA PRO A 115 5.66 -11.05 4.69
C PRO A 115 5.04 -9.95 3.80
N LEU A 116 4.27 -10.36 2.81
CA LEU A 116 3.41 -9.49 1.99
C LEU A 116 1.95 -9.89 2.22
N VAL A 117 1.16 -8.96 2.76
CA VAL A 117 -0.28 -9.16 2.99
C VAL A 117 -1.06 -8.33 1.96
N LEU A 118 -1.95 -9.00 1.22
CA LEU A 118 -2.83 -8.37 0.23
C LEU A 118 -4.27 -8.47 0.73
N VAL A 119 -4.98 -7.34 0.74
CA VAL A 119 -6.41 -7.28 1.11
C VAL A 119 -7.22 -6.98 -0.15
N PRO A 120 -7.43 -7.95 -1.05
CA PRO A 120 -8.17 -7.73 -2.27
C PRO A 120 -9.62 -7.37 -1.97
N ARG A 121 -10.15 -6.38 -2.68
CA ARG A 121 -11.58 -6.04 -2.63
C ARG A 121 -12.16 -6.10 -4.02
N GLU A 122 -12.70 -7.26 -4.40
CA GLU A 122 -13.44 -7.45 -5.64
C GLU A 122 -14.52 -8.51 -5.49
N THR A 123 -15.66 -8.32 -6.16
CA THR A 123 -16.70 -9.35 -6.28
C THR A 123 -17.63 -9.07 -7.46
N PRO A 124 -18.00 -10.08 -8.28
CA PRO A 124 -17.44 -11.44 -8.29
C PRO A 124 -15.99 -11.44 -8.76
N LEU A 125 -15.25 -12.51 -8.43
CA LEU A 125 -13.92 -12.71 -8.98
C LEU A 125 -14.06 -13.21 -10.43
N ASN A 126 -13.40 -12.50 -11.33
CA ASN A 126 -13.25 -12.93 -12.71
C ASN A 126 -12.18 -14.04 -12.81
N LEU A 127 -12.10 -14.69 -13.97
CA LEU A 127 -11.10 -15.74 -14.22
C LEU A 127 -9.68 -15.20 -14.43
N ILE A 128 -9.52 -13.89 -14.72
CA ILE A 128 -8.28 -13.25 -15.16
C ILE A 128 -7.80 -12.21 -14.15
#